data_AF-A0A915Q107-F1
#
_entry.id   AF-A0A915Q107-F1
#
_cell.length_a   1.000
_cell.length_b   1.000
_cell.length_c   1.000
_cell.angle_alpha   90.00
_cell.angle_beta   90.00
_cell.angle_gamma   90.00
#
_symmetry.space_group_name_H-M   'P 1'
#
loop_
_entity.id
_entity.type
_entity.pdbx_description
1 polymer ?
#
loop_
_entity_poly.entity_id
_entity_poly.type
_entity_poly.pdbx_seq_one_letter_code
_entity_poly.pdbx_strand_id
1 'polypeptide(L)'
;MTAPLSVITDDSTITSTTFDSSNKSRIRRQKANTRERNRMHGLNRALDKLRQRVPITTQHQKLSKIETLRLARYCQIIIFAFLITIN
;
A
#
# COMPACT_ATOMS: atom_id res chain seq x y z
N MET A 1 43.97 38.56 -41.42
CA MET A 1 44.61 37.34 -40.88
C MET A 1 44.72 37.57 -39.38
N THR A 2 43.94 37.01 -38.47
CA THR A 2 42.96 35.92 -38.44
C THR A 2 42.15 36.18 -37.17
N ALA A 3 40.81 36.24 -37.23
CA ALA A 3 40.01 36.33 -36.00
C ALA A 3 40.07 34.97 -35.27
N PRO A 4 40.25 34.93 -33.94
CA PRO A 4 40.30 33.67 -33.21
C PRO A 4 38.91 33.03 -33.09
N LEU A 5 38.88 31.70 -33.19
CA LEU A 5 37.71 30.83 -33.10
C LEU A 5 36.87 31.11 -31.85
N SER A 6 35.56 31.27 -32.04
CA SER A 6 34.58 31.10 -30.97
C SER A 6 34.61 29.65 -30.50
N VAL A 7 35.18 29.42 -29.32
CA VAL A 7 34.99 28.18 -28.55
C VAL A 7 33.50 28.06 -28.26
N ILE A 8 32.82 27.16 -28.97
CA ILE A 8 31.48 26.70 -28.63
C ILE A 8 31.68 25.62 -27.58
N THR A 9 31.58 25.98 -26.31
CA THR A 9 31.32 25.00 -25.24
C THR A 9 29.81 24.78 -25.19
N ASP A 10 29.36 23.61 -25.67
CA ASP A 10 27.98 23.14 -25.58
C ASP A 10 27.53 23.00 -24.11
N ASP A 11 26.88 24.04 -23.58
CA ASP A 11 26.27 24.09 -22.24
C ASP A 11 24.97 23.25 -22.13
N SER A 12 24.56 22.59 -23.22
CA SER A 12 23.30 21.83 -23.34
C SER A 12 23.35 20.41 -22.73
N THR A 13 24.52 19.95 -22.29
CA THR A 13 24.68 18.58 -21.76
C THR A 13 24.41 18.47 -20.25
N ILE A 14 24.59 19.55 -19.47
CA ILE A 14 24.46 19.52 -18.00
C ILE A 14 22.99 19.60 -17.56
N THR A 15 22.13 20.29 -18.32
CA THR A 15 20.71 20.45 -17.99
C THR A 15 19.89 19.18 -18.28
N SER A 16 20.28 18.33 -19.24
CA SER A 16 19.45 17.19 -19.65
C SER A 16 19.52 15.99 -18.68
N THR A 17 20.64 15.82 -17.98
CA THR A 17 20.90 14.63 -17.14
C THR A 17 20.19 14.68 -15.77
N THR A 18 19.97 15.89 -15.23
CA THR A 18 19.35 16.10 -13.91
C THR A 18 17.83 15.96 -13.94
N PHE A 19 17.17 16.45 -15.00
CA PHE A 19 15.72 16.32 -15.20
C PHE A 19 15.28 14.90 -15.57
N ASP A 20 16.08 14.15 -16.32
CA ASP A 20 15.81 12.74 -16.60
C ASP A 20 15.96 11.89 -15.32
N SER A 21 16.98 12.15 -14.52
CA SER A 21 17.19 11.48 -13.23
C SER A 21 16.06 11.73 -12.23
N SER A 22 15.53 12.96 -12.16
CA SER A 22 14.40 13.29 -11.29
C SER A 22 13.08 12.65 -11.77
N ASN A 23 12.86 12.58 -13.09
CA ASN A 23 11.71 11.88 -13.68
C ASN A 23 11.79 10.36 -13.46
N LYS A 24 12.96 9.73 -13.63
CA LYS A 24 13.19 8.32 -13.31
C LYS A 24 12.91 8.02 -11.84
N SER A 25 13.35 8.89 -10.92
CA SER A 25 13.02 8.79 -9.49
C SER A 25 11.52 8.86 -9.22
N ARG A 26 10.82 9.81 -9.85
CA ARG A 26 9.36 9.96 -9.75
C ARG A 26 8.62 8.70 -10.22
N ILE A 27 9.03 8.13 -11.36
CA ILE A 27 8.44 6.91 -11.91
C ILE A 27 8.65 5.72 -10.96
N ARG A 28 9.87 5.55 -10.42
CA ARG A 28 10.17 4.49 -9.44
C ARG A 28 9.28 4.60 -8.20
N ARG A 29 9.12 5.82 -7.67
CA ARG A 29 8.24 6.11 -6.53
C ARG A 29 6.77 5.81 -6.86
N GLN A 30 6.28 6.22 -8.02
CA GLN A 30 4.91 5.91 -8.46
C GLN A 30 4.69 4.40 -8.58
N LYS A 31 5.63 3.66 -9.18
CA LYS A 31 5.57 2.20 -9.29
C LYS A 31 5.55 1.54 -7.90
N ALA A 32 6.34 2.04 -6.95
CA ALA A 32 6.33 1.57 -5.56
C ALA A 32 4.99 1.82 -4.87
N ASN A 33 4.43 3.03 -5.01
CA ASN A 33 3.14 3.38 -4.43
C ASN A 33 2.00 2.52 -4.99
N THR A 34 2.02 2.23 -6.30
CA THR A 34 1.04 1.33 -6.92
C THR A 34 1.14 -0.09 -6.38
N ARG A 35 2.36 -0.61 -6.18
CA ARG A 35 2.56 -1.92 -5.56
C ARG A 35 1.99 -1.98 -4.14
N GLU A 36 2.27 -0.97 -3.32
CA GLU A 36 1.75 -0.94 -1.94
C GLU A 36 0.23 -0.81 -1.91
N ARG A 37 -0.35 -0.01 -2.81
CA ARG A 37 -1.81 0.09 -2.93
C ARG A 37 -2.44 -1.26 -3.26
N ASN A 38 -1.86 -2.01 -4.19
CA ASN A 38 -2.31 -3.36 -4.53
C ASN A 38 -2.19 -4.34 -3.35
N ARG A 39 -1.08 -4.26 -2.60
CA ARG A 39 -0.90 -5.06 -1.37
C ARG A 39 -1.98 -4.75 -0.34
N MET A 40 -2.28 -3.47 -0.13
CA MET A 40 -3.33 -3.01 0.78
C MET A 40 -4.74 -3.41 0.32
N HIS A 41 -5.02 -3.43 -0.99
CA HIS A 41 -6.27 -3.98 -1.52
C HIS A 41 -6.42 -5.47 -1.17
N GLY A 42 -5.34 -6.27 -1.28
CA GLY A 42 -5.33 -7.66 -0.86
C GLY A 42 -5.64 -7.83 0.63
N LEU A 43 -4.99 -7.04 1.48
CA LEU A 43 -5.23 -7.06 2.93
C LEU A 43 -6.67 -6.67 3.29
N ASN A 44 -7.19 -5.60 2.67
CA ASN A 44 -8.56 -5.16 2.92
C ASN A 44 -9.59 -6.23 2.47
N ARG A 45 -9.34 -6.93 1.35
CA ARG A 45 -10.19 -8.04 0.90
C ARG A 45 -10.19 -9.20 1.90
N ALA A 46 -9.04 -9.55 2.46
CA ALA A 46 -8.95 -10.58 3.50
C ALA A 46 -9.71 -10.16 4.77
N LEU A 47 -9.61 -8.88 5.17
CA LEU A 47 -10.36 -8.35 6.31
C LEU A 47 -11.87 -8.37 6.07
N ASP A 48 -12.33 -8.07 4.85
CA ASP A 48 -13.75 -8.17 4.50
C ASP A 48 -14.26 -9.63 4.56
N LYS A 49 -13.44 -10.62 4.18
CA LYS A 49 -13.77 -12.04 4.40
C LYS A 49 -13.87 -12.38 5.89
N LEU A 50 -12.99 -11.81 6.73
CA LEU A 50 -13.06 -12.00 8.18
C LEU A 50 -14.39 -11.45 8.74
N ARG A 51 -14.82 -10.26 8.30
CA ARG A 51 -16.10 -9.67 8.73
C ARG A 51 -17.31 -10.58 8.48
N GLN A 52 -17.29 -11.39 7.42
CA GLN A 52 -18.38 -12.34 7.12
C GLN A 52 -18.44 -13.53 8.09
N ARG A 53 -17.33 -13.85 8.76
CA ARG A 53 -17.23 -14.97 9.71
C ARG A 53 -17.40 -14.53 11.16
N VAL A 54 -17.23 -13.24 11.42
CA VAL A 54 -17.46 -12.65 12.73
C VAL A 54 -18.96 -12.47 12.92
N PRO A 55 -19.58 -13.01 13.99
CA PRO A 55 -20.99 -12.81 14.27
C PRO A 55 -21.25 -11.33 14.63
N ILE A 56 -22.06 -10.65 13.82
CA ILE A 56 -22.45 -9.24 14.02
C ILE A 56 -23.96 -9.18 14.23
N THR A 57 -24.41 -8.43 15.23
CA THR A 57 -25.84 -8.25 15.55
C THR A 57 -26.55 -7.28 14.62
N THR A 58 -25.82 -6.41 13.92
CA THR A 58 -26.34 -5.39 13.01
C THR A 58 -25.90 -5.65 11.58
N GLN A 59 -26.78 -6.23 10.77
CA GLN A 59 -26.49 -6.64 9.38
C GLN A 59 -26.04 -5.49 8.46
N HIS A 60 -26.31 -4.23 8.83
CA HIS A 60 -26.01 -3.05 8.02
C HIS A 60 -24.75 -2.26 8.45
N GLN A 61 -24.12 -2.58 9.59
CA GLN A 61 -22.97 -1.79 10.07
C GLN A 61 -21.65 -2.47 9.77
N LYS A 62 -20.81 -1.82 8.95
CA LYS A 62 -19.45 -2.29 8.68
C LYS A 62 -18.56 -1.98 9.89
N LEU A 63 -18.09 -3.02 10.59
CA LEU A 63 -17.13 -2.88 11.68
C LEU A 63 -15.81 -2.25 11.20
N SER A 64 -15.21 -1.40 12.03
CA SER A 64 -13.86 -0.87 11.80
C SER A 64 -12.81 -2.00 11.80
N LYS A 65 -11.58 -1.68 11.36
CA LYS A 65 -10.49 -2.67 11.31
C LYS A 65 -10.19 -3.26 12.68
N ILE A 66 -10.10 -2.42 13.71
CA ILE A 66 -9.75 -2.84 15.07
C ILE A 66 -10.88 -3.64 15.72
N GLU A 67 -12.14 -3.22 15.53
CA GLU A 67 -13.30 -3.94 16.06
C GLU A 67 -13.39 -5.34 15.45
N THR A 68 -13.21 -5.46 14.13
CA THR A 68 -13.23 -6.75 13.44
C THR A 68 -12.18 -7.71 14.02
N LEU A 69 -10.94 -7.23 14.23
CA LEU A 69 -9.85 -8.04 14.76
C LEU A 69 -10.07 -8.45 16.23
N ARG A 70 -10.58 -7.53 17.05
CA ARG A 70 -10.91 -7.81 18.45
C ARG A 70 -12.01 -8.86 18.55
N LEU A 71 -13.11 -8.66 17.84
CA LEU A 71 -14.26 -9.56 17.90
C LEU A 71 -13.92 -10.96 17.37
N ALA A 72 -13.15 -11.06 16.28
CA ALA A 72 -12.66 -12.34 15.78
C ALA A 72 -11.88 -13.14 16.84
N ARG A 73 -10.99 -12.46 17.59
CA ARG A 73 -10.23 -13.09 18.69
C ARG A 73 -11.15 -13.56 19.80
N TYR A 74 -12.10 -12.72 20.24
CA TYR A 74 -13.05 -13.10 21.28
C TYR A 74 -13.92 -14.29 20.86
N CYS A 75 -14.46 -14.28 19.64
CA CYS A 75 -15.27 -15.39 19.13
C CYS A 75 -14.49 -16.70 19.10
N GLN A 76 -13.22 -16.69 18.69
CA GLN A 76 -12.40 -17.89 18.69
C GLN A 76 -12.16 -18.43 20.11
N ILE A 77 -11.89 -17.55 21.08
CA ILE A 77 -11.72 -17.94 22.49
C ILE A 77 -13.01 -18.54 23.04
N ILE A 78 -14.16 -17.89 22.79
CA ILE A 78 -15.47 -18.34 23.29
C ILE A 78 -15.83 -19.71 22.70
N ILE A 79 -15.69 -19.88 21.38
CA ILE A 79 -15.98 -21.16 20.71
C ILE A 79 -15.06 -22.26 21.25
N PHE A 80 -13.76 -21.98 21.42
CA PHE A 80 -12.81 -22.95 21.94
C PHE A 80 -13.10 -23.34 23.39
N ALA A 81 -13.39 -22.35 24.26
CA ALA A 81 -13.77 -22.60 25.64
C ALA A 81 -15.05 -23.45 25.73
N PHE A 82 -16.06 -23.12 24.92
CA PHE A 82 -17.31 -23.88 24.86
C PHE A 82 -17.09 -25.34 24.41
N LEU A 83 -16.23 -25.57 23.41
CA LEU A 83 -15.89 -26.92 22.96
C LEU A 83 -15.15 -27.75 24.02
N ILE A 84 -14.26 -27.12 24.81
CA ILE A 84 -13.59 -27.79 25.93
C ILE A 84 -14.60 -28.12 27.03
N THR A 85 -15.52 -27.22 27.35
CA THR A 85 -16.51 -27.46 28.42
C THR A 85 -17.50 -28.58 28.08
N ILE A 86 -17.69 -28.92 26.81
CA ILE A 86 -18.65 -29.95 26.35
C ILE A 86 -18.02 -31.34 26.17
N ASN A 87 -16.69 -31.44 26.12
CA ASN A 87 -15.97 -32.73 26.10
C ASN A 87 -15.54 -33.13 27.50
#